data_AF-A0A7I8DAA6-F1
#
_entry.id   AF-A0A7I8DAA6-F1
#
_cell.length_a   1.000
_cell.length_b   1.000
_cell.length_c   1.000
_cell.angle_alpha   90.00
_cell.angle_beta   90.00
_cell.angle_gamma   90.00
#
_symmetry.space_group_name_H-M   'P 1'
#
loop_
_entity.id
_entity.type
_entity.pdbx_description
1 polymer ?
#
loop_
_entity_poly.entity_id
_entity_poly.type
_entity_poly.pdbx_seq_one_letter_code
_entity_poly.pdbx_strand_id
1 'polypeptide(L)' 'MTGSDYVLTYQLHDGAEVAASFGDINDRDGCDISLGMYQINLGPITQEVWERIVAKFKGKLLA' A
#
# COMPACT_ATOMS: atom_id res chain seq x y z
N MET A 1 -13.13 17.63 9.86
CA MET A 1 -12.58 16.50 9.08
C MET A 1 -12.85 15.26 9.89
N THR A 2 -13.97 14.59 9.62
CA THR A 2 -14.43 13.39 10.33
C THR A 2 -14.59 12.29 9.30
N GLY A 3 -13.48 11.66 8.96
CA GLY A 3 -13.43 10.40 8.23
C GLY A 3 -12.17 9.71 8.74
N SER A 4 -12.31 8.57 9.38
CA SER A 4 -11.16 7.78 9.82
C SER A 4 -10.46 7.29 8.56
N ASP A 5 -9.30 7.85 8.24
CA ASP A 5 -8.50 7.36 7.13
C ASP A 5 -8.15 5.87 7.38
N TYR A 6 -8.29 5.04 6.35
CA TYR A 6 -7.91 3.63 6.42
C TYR A 6 -6.41 3.54 6.19
N VAL A 7 -5.68 2.98 7.17
CA VAL A 7 -4.23 2.87 7.10
C VAL A 7 -3.83 1.46 6.69
N LEU A 8 -2.83 1.37 5.80
CA LEU A 8 -2.12 0.15 5.47
C LEU A 8 -0.66 0.33 5.86
N THR A 9 -0.16 -0.55 6.72
CA THR A 9 1.28 -0.71 6.98
C THR A 9 1.78 -1.94 6.22
N TYR A 10 3.00 -1.87 5.71
CA TYR A 10 3.59 -2.94 4.93
C TYR A 10 5.10 -3.01 5.16
N GLN A 11 5.65 -4.22 5.19
CA GLN A 11 7.09 -4.43 5.27
C GLN A 11 7.62 -4.71 3.86
N LEU A 12 8.51 -3.83 3.39
CA LEU A 12 9.21 -4.00 2.13
C LEU A 12 10.20 -5.17 2.20
N HIS A 13 10.65 -5.64 1.04
CA HIS A 13 11.55 -6.79 0.96
C HIS A 13 12.92 -6.59 1.64
N ASP A 14 13.33 -5.34 1.85
CA ASP A 14 14.58 -4.94 2.50
C ASP A 14 14.41 -4.76 4.01
N GLY A 15 13.20 -5.01 4.52
CA GLY A 15 12.83 -4.92 5.91
C GLY A 15 12.33 -3.54 6.34
N ALA A 16 12.31 -2.54 5.45
CA ALA A 16 11.76 -1.23 5.76
C ALA A 16 10.23 -1.31 5.97
N GLU A 17 9.73 -0.64 7.01
CA GLU A 17 8.31 -0.50 7.25
C GLU A 17 7.81 0.79 6.59
N VAL A 18 6.76 0.67 5.78
CA VAL A 18 6.11 1.79 5.09
C VAL A 18 4.63 1.81 5.42
N ALA A 19 4.03 2.99 5.32
CA ALA A 19 2.60 3.15 5.56
C ALA A 19 1.94 4.09 4.55
N ALA A 20 0.66 3.86 4.28
CA ALA A 20 -0.17 4.71 3.44
C ALA A 20 -1.58 4.85 4.03
N SER A 21 -2.18 6.02 3.85
CA SER A 21 -3.58 6.28 4.19
C SER A 21 -4.47 6.34 2.95
N PHE A 22 -5.71 5.90 3.12
CA PHE A 22 -6.71 5.81 2.07
C PHE A 22 -8.03 6.40 2.57
N GLY A 23 -8.74 7.10 1.68
CA GLY A 23 -10.05 7.67 1.99
C GLY A 23 -11.20 6.67 1.91
N ASP A 24 -10.97 5.47 1.38
CA ASP A 24 -11.96 4.42 1.16
C ASP A 24 -11.36 3.05 1.53
N ILE A 25 -12.15 2.21 2.21
CA ILE A 25 -11.71 0.86 2.63
C ILE A 25 -11.46 -0.06 1.45
N ASN A 26 -12.22 0.06 0.36
CA ASN A 26 -12.05 -0.77 -0.83
C ASN A 26 -10.75 -0.42 -1.55
N ASP A 27 -10.34 0.86 -1.53
CA ASP A 27 -9.06 1.28 -2.07
C ASP A 27 -7.91 0.72 -1.21
N ARG A 28 -8.03 0.76 0.13
CA ARG A 28 -7.05 0.16 1.07
C ARG A 28 -6.90 -1.35 0.86
N ASP A 29 -8.02 -2.08 0.85
CA ASP A 29 -8.03 -3.55 0.72
C ASP A 29 -7.61 -3.97 -0.69
N GLY A 30 -8.02 -3.22 -1.73
CA GLY A 30 -7.56 -3.43 -3.09
C GLY A 30 -6.05 -3.24 -3.24
N CYS A 31 -5.47 -2.27 -2.53
CA CYS A 31 -4.04 -2.05 -2.45
C CYS A 31 -3.33 -3.25 -1.80
N ASP A 32 -3.79 -3.70 -0.64
CA ASP A 32 -3.23 -4.84 0.10
C ASP A 32 -3.25 -6.13 -0.73
N ILE A 33 -4.40 -6.45 -1.33
CA ILE A 33 -4.55 -7.61 -2.23
C ILE A 33 -3.60 -7.51 -3.43
N SER A 34 -3.48 -6.32 -4.03
CA SER A 34 -2.61 -6.13 -5.19
C SER A 34 -1.13 -6.28 -4.85
N LEU A 35 -0.70 -5.85 -3.66
CA LEU A 35 0.66 -6.06 -3.16
C LEU A 35 0.94 -7.55 -2.98
N GLY A 36 0.04 -8.28 -2.33
CA GLY A 36 0.18 -9.73 -2.18
C GLY A 36 0.23 -10.46 -3.53
N MET A 37 -0.63 -10.10 -4.47
CA MET A 37 -0.62 -10.68 -5.82
C MET A 37 0.64 -10.33 -6.60
N TYR A 38 1.14 -9.11 -6.50
CA TYR A 38 2.41 -8.72 -7.10
C TYR A 38 3.54 -9.54 -6.51
N GLN A 39 3.59 -9.65 -5.18
CA GLN A 39 4.66 -10.37 -4.48
C GLN A 39 4.75 -11.84 -4.91
N ILE A 40 3.60 -12.50 -5.04
CA ILE A 40 3.51 -13.91 -5.44
C ILE A 40 3.93 -14.11 -6.91
N ASN A 41 3.54 -13.21 -7.81
CA ASN A 41 3.67 -13.44 -9.25
C ASN A 41 4.86 -12.77 -9.92
N LEU A 42 5.31 -11.63 -9.38
CA LEU A 42 6.26 -10.73 -10.04
C LEU A 42 7.54 -10.50 -9.22
N GLY A 43 7.55 -10.86 -7.95
CA GLY A 43 8.72 -10.79 -7.08
C GLY A 43 8.61 -9.72 -6.00
N PRO A 44 9.74 -9.29 -5.40
CA PRO A 44 9.75 -8.52 -4.16
C PRO A 44 9.03 -7.16 -4.27
N ILE A 45 8.41 -6.73 -3.17
CA ILE A 45 7.86 -5.38 -3.02
C ILE A 45 8.99 -4.44 -2.60
N THR A 46 9.49 -3.69 -3.57
CA THR A 46 10.44 -2.58 -3.35
C THR A 46 9.67 -1.28 -3.06
N GLN A 47 10.40 -0.24 -2.63
CA GLN A 47 9.83 1.10 -2.46
C GLN A 47 9.10 1.58 -3.74
N GLU A 48 9.72 1.41 -4.90
CA GLU A 48 9.12 1.82 -6.19
C GLU A 48 7.80 1.09 -6.49
N VAL A 49 7.76 -0.23 -6.23
CA VAL A 49 6.54 -1.03 -6.42
C VAL A 49 5.45 -0.60 -5.45
N TRP A 50 5.82 -0.38 -4.18
CA TRP A 50 4.92 0.14 -3.16
C TRP A 50 4.30 1.47 -3.57
N GLU A 51 5.12 2.47 -3.91
CA GLU A 51 4.66 3.80 -4.32
C GLU A 51 3.72 3.74 -5.53
N ARG A 52 4.08 2.92 -6.53
CA ARG A 52 3.27 2.73 -7.73
C ARG A 52 1.91 2.11 -7.43
N ILE A 53 1.85 1.08 -6.59
CA ILE A 53 0.60 0.39 -6.25
C ILE A 53 -0.27 1.28 -5.36
N VAL A 54 0.31 1.93 -4.35
CA VAL A 54 -0.41 2.89 -3.49
C VAL A 54 -1.05 4.00 -4.34
N ALA A 55 -0.30 4.58 -5.29
CA ALA A 55 -0.81 5.62 -6.18
C ALA A 55 -1.98 5.13 -7.06
N LYS A 56 -1.94 3.87 -7.53
CA LYS A 56 -3.03 3.26 -8.30
C LYS A 56 -4.36 3.21 -7.52
N PHE A 57 -4.28 3.03 -6.21
CA PHE A 57 -5.43 3.00 -5.29
C PHE A 57 -5.67 4.34 -4.59
N LYS A 58 -5.15 5.45 -5.14
CA LYS A 58 -5.34 6.81 -4.61
C LYS A 58 -4.89 6.97 -3.15
N GLY A 59 -4.00 6.10 -2.68
CA GLY A 59 -3.43 6.18 -1.35
C GLY A 59 -2.43 7.34 -1.25
N LYS A 60 -2.23 7.81 -0.02
CA LYS A 60 -1.25 8.82 0.32
C LYS A 60 -0.20 8.18 1.21
N LEU A 61 1.06 8.27 0.78
CA LEU A 61 2.19 7.79 1.58
C LEU A 61 2.25 8.56 2.89
N LEU A 62 2.47 7.84 3.99
CA LEU A 62 2.72 8.40 5.30
C LEU A 62 4.24 8.41 5.52
N ALA A 63 4.75 9.57 5.95
CA ALA A 63 6.17 9.81 6.20
C ALA A 63 6.61 9.24 7.56
#